data_AF-A0A349J5X1-F1
#
_entry.id   AF-A0A349J5X1-F1
#
_cell.length_a   1.000
_cell.length_b   1.000
_cell.length_c   1.000
_cell.angle_alpha   90.00
_cell.angle_beta   90.00
_cell.angle_gamma   90.00
#
_symmetry.space_group_name_H-M   'P 1'
#
loop_
_entity.id
_entity.type
_entity.pdbx_description
1 polymer ?
#
loop_
_entity_poly.entity_id
_entity_poly.type
_entity_poly.pdbx_seq_one_letter_code
_entity_poly.pdbx_strand_id
1 'polypeptide(L)' 'MGYGDVKLYCALGAFLGPVGAVAAFMLATVVGTLIGIPARLLGGGREMPFGPSLAIGAVLAVALGPWLAPLALGGLLG' A
#
# COMPACT_ATOMS: atom_id res chain seq x y z
N MET A 1 8.82 1.27 -12.21
CA MET A 1 7.58 1.99 -11.91
C MET A 1 6.91 2.32 -13.22
N GLY A 2 5.83 1.61 -13.55
CA GLY A 2 5.04 1.91 -14.74
C GLY A 2 4.13 3.10 -14.48
N TYR A 3 3.73 3.82 -15.53
CA TYR A 3 2.78 4.95 -15.41
C TYR A 3 1.43 4.53 -14.77
N GLY A 4 1.13 3.23 -14.75
CA GLY A 4 -0.05 2.66 -14.07
C GLY A 4 0.00 2.71 -12.55
N ASP A 5 1.19 2.54 -11.93
CA ASP A 5 1.33 2.51 -10.47
C ASP A 5 0.99 3.88 -9.85
N VAL A 6 1.38 4.96 -10.55
CA VAL A 6 1.08 6.34 -10.15
C VAL A 6 -0.43 6.61 -10.18
N LYS A 7 -1.15 6.10 -11.19
CA LYS A 7 -2.61 6.26 -11.31
C LYS A 7 -3.35 5.52 -10.18
N LEU A 8 -2.91 4.30 -9.85
CA LEU A 8 -3.45 3.55 -8.71
C LEU A 8 -3.20 4.29 -7.39
N TYR A 9 -2.02 4.87 -7.21
CA TYR A 9 -1.69 5.64 -6.02
C TYR A 9 -2.50 6.93 -5.90
N CYS A 10 -2.71 7.65 -7.00
CA CYS A 10 -3.61 8.80 -7.03
C CYS A 10 -5.06 8.43 -6.69
N ALA A 11 -5.56 7.31 -7.24
CA ALA A 11 -6.90 6.82 -6.90
C ALA A 11 -7.01 6.45 -5.41
N LEU A 12 -6.00 5.79 -4.85
CA LEU A 12 -5.88 5.52 -3.41
C LEU A 12 -5.94 6.79 -2.57
N GLY A 13 -5.21 7.85 -2.96
CA GLY A 13 -5.26 9.15 -2.28
C GLY A 13 -6.61 9.84 -2.39
N ALA A 14 -7.32 9.69 -3.51
CA ALA A 14 -8.66 10.23 -3.68
C ALA A 14 -9.71 9.48 -2.81
N PHE A 15 -9.56 8.16 -2.63
CA PHE A 15 -10.52 7.34 -1.88
C PHE A 15 -10.23 7.26 -0.37
N LEU A 16 -8.98 7.10 0.04
CA LEU A 16 -8.61 6.97 1.47
C LEU A 16 -8.11 8.28 2.10
N GLY A 17 -7.94 9.32 1.29
CA GLY A 17 -7.29 10.56 1.71
C GLY A 17 -5.76 10.46 1.80
N PRO A 18 -5.08 11.57 2.11
CA PRO A 18 -3.62 11.64 2.10
C PRO A 18 -2.96 10.72 3.12
N VAL A 19 -3.54 10.58 4.32
CA VAL A 19 -3.01 9.70 5.38
C VAL A 19 -3.14 8.22 4.99
N GLY A 20 -4.29 7.81 4.45
CA GLY A 20 -4.53 6.44 4.02
C GLY A 20 -3.70 6.04 2.80
N ALA A 21 -3.42 6.97 1.87
CA ALA A 21 -2.51 6.73 0.76
C ALA A 21 -1.08 6.44 1.24
N VAL A 22 -0.55 7.25 2.16
CA VAL A 22 0.80 7.02 2.71
C VAL A 22 0.87 5.68 3.45
N ALA A 23 -0.17 5.33 4.20
CA ALA A 23 -0.26 4.02 4.85
C ALA A 23 -0.29 2.86 3.83
N ALA A 24 -1.08 2.98 2.76
CA ALA A 24 -1.12 1.99 1.68
C ALA A 24 0.24 1.83 0.99
N PHE A 25 0.97 2.93 0.76
CA PHE A 25 2.31 2.90 0.20
C PHE A 25 3.30 2.15 1.09
N MET A 26 3.31 2.47 2.38
CA MET A 26 4.17 1.81 3.36
C MET A 26 3.87 0.31 3.41
N LEU A 27 2.60 -0.08 3.54
CA LEU A 27 2.20 -1.48 3.54
C LEU A 27 2.55 -2.19 2.22
N ALA A 28 2.38 -1.51 1.08
CA ALA A 28 2.78 -2.04 -0.21
C ALA A 28 4.28 -2.33 -0.29
N THR A 29 5.13 -1.46 0.26
CA THR A 29 6.59 -1.69 0.28
C THR A 29 6.98 -2.86 1.17
N VAL A 30 6.33 -3.03 2.33
CA VAL A 30 6.56 -4.17 3.24
C VAL A 30 6.13 -5.48 2.59
N VAL A 31 4.94 -5.53 1.99
CA VAL A 31 4.45 -6.73 1.28
C VAL A 31 5.31 -7.02 0.06
N GLY A 32 5.67 -5.99 -0.71
CA GLY A 32 6.51 -6.10 -1.90
C GLY A 32 7.91 -6.61 -1.58
N THR A 33 8.50 -6.23 -0.44
CA THR A 33 9.78 -6.78 0.02
C THR A 33 9.62 -8.21 0.54
N LEU A 34 8.58 -8.50 1.31
CA LEU A 34 8.35 -9.84 1.87
C LEU A 34 8.11 -10.90 0.78
N ILE A 35 7.45 -10.53 -0.31
CA ILE A 35 7.23 -11.41 -1.47
C ILE A 35 8.42 -11.35 -2.43
N GLY A 36 9.00 -10.18 -2.62
CA GLY A 36 10.08 -9.95 -3.57
C GLY A 36 11.39 -10.64 -3.20
N ILE A 37 11.77 -10.62 -1.92
CA ILE A 37 13.00 -11.26 -1.44
C ILE A 37 13.01 -12.78 -1.73
N PRO A 38 12.00 -13.58 -1.33
CA PRO A 38 11.96 -15.01 -1.65
C PRO A 38 11.80 -15.27 -3.14
N ALA A 39 11.02 -14.46 -3.88
CA ALA A 39 10.89 -14.60 -5.33
C ALA A 39 12.24 -14.39 -6.06
N ARG A 40 13.08 -13.48 -5.56
CA ARG A 40 14.42 -13.24 -6.10
C ARG A 40 15.42 -14.36 -5.73
N LEU A 41 15.29 -14.95 -4.55
CA LEU A 41 16.09 -16.10 -4.12
C LEU A 41 15.78 -17.38 -4.93
N LEU A 42 14.55 -17.54 -5.39
CA LEU A 42 14.09 -18.68 -6.21
C LEU A 42 14.38 -18.53 -7.72
N GLY A 43 15.11 -17.51 -8.14
CA GLY A 43 15.49 -17.28 -9.54
C GLY A 43 14.47 -16.49 -10.37
N GLY A 44 13.50 -15.82 -9.73
CA GLY A 44 12.54 -14.94 -10.40
C GLY A 44 13.20 -13.72 -11.06
N GLY A 45 12.68 -13.31 -12.21
CA GLY A 45 13.21 -12.23 -13.06
C GLY A 45 13.40 -10.88 -12.33
N ARG A 46 14.33 -10.06 -12.86
CA ARG A 46 14.78 -8.78 -12.27
C ARG A 46 13.69 -7.71 -12.12
N GLU A 47 12.54 -7.88 -12.75
CA GLU A 47 11.44 -6.92 -12.73
C GLU A 47 10.42 -7.31 -11.67
N MET A 48 10.47 -6.64 -10.53
CA MET A 48 9.37 -6.67 -9.56
C MET A 48 8.30 -5.68 -10.01
N PRO A 49 7.13 -6.12 -10.49
CA PRO A 49 6.02 -5.22 -10.76
C PRO A 49 5.55 -4.64 -9.42
N PHE A 50 5.56 -3.32 -9.31
CA PHE A 50 5.16 -2.63 -8.08
C PHE A 50 3.63 -2.57 -7.94
N GLY A 51 2.90 -2.64 -9.05
CA GLY A 51 1.44 -2.62 -9.09
C GLY A 51 0.75 -3.69 -8.25
N PRO A 52 1.12 -4.99 -8.34
CA PRO A 52 0.53 -6.05 -7.51
C PRO A 52 0.78 -5.84 -6.01
N SER A 53 2.00 -5.48 -5.61
CA SER A 53 2.29 -5.17 -4.20
C SER A 53 1.53 -3.92 -3.71
N LEU A 54 1.35 -2.93 -4.59
CA LEU A 54 0.54 -1.73 -4.30
C LEU A 54 -0.94 -2.07 -4.13
N ALA A 55 -1.49 -2.96 -4.96
CA ALA A 55 -2.87 -3.41 -4.82
C ALA A 55 -3.08 -4.21 -3.52
N ILE A 56 -2.12 -5.03 -3.09
CA ILE A 56 -2.21 -5.72 -1.80
C ILE A 56 -2.08 -4.71 -0.64
N GLY A 57 -1.15 -3.76 -0.72
CA GLY A 57 -1.02 -2.67 0.25
C GLY A 57 -2.28 -1.81 0.36
N ALA A 58 -2.97 -1.57 -0.76
CA ALA A 58 -4.27 -0.90 -0.82
C ALA A 58 -5.35 -1.65 -0.05
N VAL A 59 -5.51 -2.95 -0.31
CA VAL A 59 -6.48 -3.80 0.38
C VAL A 59 -6.20 -3.84 1.88
N LEU A 60 -4.93 -3.96 2.27
CA LEU A 60 -4.53 -3.91 3.68
C LEU A 60 -4.81 -2.54 4.32
N ALA A 61 -4.56 -1.44 3.61
CA ALA A 61 -4.87 -0.10 4.11
C ALA A 61 -6.37 0.13 4.27
N VAL A 62 -7.22 -0.44 3.40
CA VAL A 62 -8.68 -0.40 3.56
C VAL A 62 -9.14 -1.32 4.70
N ALA A 63 -8.51 -2.49 4.90
CA ALA A 63 -8.87 -3.41 5.98
C ALA A 63 -8.43 -2.90 7.37
N LEU A 64 -7.28 -2.24 7.45
CA LEU A 64 -6.74 -1.63 8.68
C LEU A 64 -7.24 -0.19 8.88
N GLY A 65 -7.77 0.45 7.84
CA GLY A 65 -8.36 1.79 7.88
C GLY A 65 -9.45 1.95 8.95
N PRO A 66 -10.42 1.03 9.11
CA PRO A 66 -11.42 1.05 10.16
C PRO A 66 -10.85 0.94 11.58
N TRP A 67 -9.66 0.35 11.75
CA TRP A 67 -8.95 0.28 13.04
C TRP A 67 -8.15 1.56 13.33
N LEU A 68 -7.67 2.24 12.29
CA LEU A 68 -6.91 3.49 12.37
C LEU A 68 -7.80 4.74 12.42
N ALA A 69 -8.97 4.70 11.78
CA ALA A 69 -9.95 5.78 11.76
C ALA A 69 -10.41 6.24 13.17
N PRO A 70 -10.76 5.36 14.12
CA PRO A 70 -11.11 5.77 15.47
C PRO A 70 -9.91 6.31 16.25
N LEU A 71 -8.69 5.89 15.94
CA LEU A 71 -7.47 6.41 16.58
C LEU A 71 -7.13 7.83 16.10
N ALA A 72 -7.38 8.12 14.81
CA ALA A 72 -7.15 9.44 14.21
C ALA A 72 -8.26 10.46 14.53
N LEU A 73 -9.52 10.02 14.59
CA LEU A 73 -10.66 10.88 14.95
C LEU A 73 -10.88 11.01 16.46
N GLY A 74 -10.54 9.97 17.24
CA GLY A 74 -10.64 9.99 18.71
C GLY A 74 -9.64 10.92 19.40
N GLY A 75 -8.49 11.18 18.78
CA GLY A 75 -7.52 12.18 19.25
C GLY A 75 -7.81 13.62 18.81
N LEU A 76 -8.77 13.83 17.90
CA LEU A 76 -9.11 15.16 17.37
C LEU A 76 -10.40 15.75 17.97
N LEU A 77 -11.22 14.90 18.60
CA LEU A 77 -12.47 15.27 19.29
C LEU A 77 -12.45 14.96 20.80
N GLY A 78 -11.28 14.60 21.35
CA GLY A 78 -11.05 14.37 22.78
C GLY A 78 -10.28 15.50 23.44
#